data_AF-A0A349UXM0-F1
#
_entry.id   AF-A0A349UXM0-F1
#
_cell.length_a   1.000
_cell.length_b   1.000
_cell.length_c   1.000
_cell.angle_alpha   90.00
_cell.angle_beta   90.00
_cell.angle_gamma   90.00
#
_symmetry.space_group_name_H-M   'P 1'
#
loop_
_entity.id
_entity.type
_entity.pdbx_description
1 polymer ?
#
loop_
_entity_poly.entity_id
_entity_poly.type
_entity_poly.pdbx_seq_one_letter_code
_entity_poly.pdbx_strand_id
1 'polypeptide(L)' 'MTQTNRQIVLAARPEGEPKTSDFNLVEGVARQPEVGEVLCRTIYLSLDPYMRGRMSAAKSYAEPVEVGEVMGAGVVG' A
#
# COMPACT_ATOMS: atom_id res chain seq x y z
N MET A 1 6.63 -18.15 -15.05
CA MET A 1 5.35 -17.45 -15.32
C MET A 1 5.31 -16.19 -14.49
N THR A 2 4.93 -15.05 -15.06
CA THR A 2 4.71 -13.80 -14.33
C THR A 2 3.44 -13.91 -13.50
N GLN A 3 3.55 -13.78 -12.18
CA GLN A 3 2.38 -13.78 -11.29
C GLN A 3 1.79 -12.37 -11.22
N THR A 4 0.46 -12.25 -11.28
CA THR A 4 -0.22 -10.97 -11.06
C THR A 4 -0.10 -10.55 -9.61
N ASN A 5 0.33 -9.31 -9.38
CA ASN A 5 0.37 -8.66 -8.08
C ASN A 5 -0.72 -7.57 -8.02
N ARG A 6 -1.79 -7.84 -7.27
CA ARG A 6 -2.86 -6.87 -7.04
C ARG A 6 -2.42 -5.89 -5.96
N GLN A 7 -2.59 -4.60 -6.22
CA GLN A 7 -2.12 -3.53 -5.35
C GLN A 7 -3.26 -2.55 -5.07
N ILE A 8 -3.39 -2.13 -3.81
CA ILE A 8 -4.24 -1.01 -3.42
C ILE A 8 -3.37 0.24 -3.41
N VAL A 9 -3.62 1.18 -4.31
CA VAL A 9 -2.88 2.44 -4.40
C VAL A 9 -3.71 3.59 -3.84
N LEU A 10 -3.03 4.59 -3.27
CA LEU A 10 -3.67 5.81 -2.81
C LEU A 10 -4.03 6.68 -4.03
N ALA A 11 -5.30 6.76 -4.38
CA ALA A 11 -5.79 7.51 -5.53
C ALA A 11 -6.01 9.00 -5.22
N ALA A 12 -6.36 9.33 -3.98
CA ALA A 12 -6.54 10.69 -3.51
C ALA A 12 -6.26 10.79 -2.00
N ARG A 13 -5.97 12.00 -1.53
CA ARG A 13 -5.83 12.27 -0.09
C ARG A 13 -7.22 12.30 0.56
N PRO A 14 -7.51 11.49 1.59
CA PRO A 14 -8.80 11.52 2.26
C PRO A 14 -9.06 12.86 2.96
N GLU A 15 -10.20 13.47 2.65
CA GLU A 15 -10.78 14.58 3.41
C GLU A 15 -11.76 14.02 4.43
N GLY A 16 -11.40 14.06 5.71
CA GLY A 16 -12.15 13.37 6.77
C GLY A 16 -11.88 11.86 6.79
N GLU A 17 -12.95 11.07 6.80
CA GLU A 17 -12.90 9.60 6.77
C GLU A 17 -12.52 9.09 5.38
N PRO A 18 -11.65 8.06 5.26
CA PRO A 18 -11.34 7.45 3.97
C PRO A 18 -12.58 6.87 3.29
N LYS A 19 -12.71 7.15 2.00
CA LYS A 19 -13.77 6.63 1.14
C LYS A 19 -13.18 5.78 0.03
N THR A 20 -14.01 4.94 -0.59
CA THR A 20 -13.57 4.02 -1.66
C THR A 20 -12.87 4.74 -2.81
N SER A 21 -13.29 5.97 -3.15
CA SER A 21 -12.67 6.76 -4.22
C SER A 21 -11.25 7.23 -3.91
N ASP A 22 -10.80 7.14 -2.65
CA ASP A 22 -9.44 7.50 -2.26
C ASP A 22 -8.45 6.39 -2.60
N PHE A 23 -8.92 5.24 -3.08
CA PHE A 23 -8.10 4.08 -3.42
C PHE A 23 -8.44 3.53 -4.80
N ASN A 24 -7.42 2.99 -5.48
CA ASN A 24 -7.61 2.18 -6.68
C ASN A 24 -7.04 0.78 -6.48
N LEU A 25 -7.75 -0.23 -6.98
CA LEU A 25 -7.18 -1.56 -7.20
C LEU A 25 -6.50 -1.56 -8.57
N VAL A 26 -5.19 -1.80 -8.59
CA VAL A 26 -4.41 -1.94 -9.82
C VAL A 26 -3.76 -3.32 -9.87
N GLU A 27 -3.48 -3.78 -11.08
CA GLU A 27 -2.77 -5.04 -11.31
C GLU A 27 -1.39 -4.75 -11.89
N GLY A 28 -0.37 -5.30 -11.25
CA GLY A 28 1.00 -5.29 -11.73
C GLY A 28 1.56 -6.70 -11.86
N VAL A 29 2.83 -6.78 -12.24
CA VAL A 29 3.58 -8.04 -12.24
C VAL A 29 4.33 -8.17 -10.92
N ALA A 30 4.27 -9.35 -10.28
CA ALA A 30 5.12 -9.66 -9.14
C ALA A 30 6.59 -9.59 -9.57
N ARG A 31 7.35 -8.67 -8.96
CA ARG A 31 8.77 -8.47 -9.24
C ARG A 31 9.56 -9.70 -8.78
N GLN A 32 10.59 -10.04 -9.55
CA GLN A 32 11.56 -11.05 -9.10
C GLN A 32 12.45 -10.42 -8.03
N PRO A 33 12.72 -11.11 -6.92
CA PRO A 33 13.60 -10.58 -5.88
C PRO A 33 15.04 -10.51 -6.40
N GLU A 34 15.74 -9.43 -6.08
CA GLU A 34 17.17 -9.30 -6.30
C GLU A 34 18.00 -9.98 -5.19
N VAL A 35 19.33 -9.92 -5.29
CA VAL A 35 20.22 -10.49 -4.27
C VAL A 35 20.00 -9.76 -2.93
N GLY A 36 19.60 -10.51 -1.91
CA GLY A 36 19.30 -9.98 -0.58
C GLY A 36 17.82 -9.66 -0.34
N GLU A 37 16.96 -9.86 -1.34
CA GLU A 37 15.52 -9.69 -1.22
C GLU A 37 14.77 -11.03 -1.09
N VAL A 38 13.53 -10.96 -0.61
CA VAL A 38 12.59 -12.09 -0.61
C VAL A 38 11.27 -11.68 -1.25
N LEU A 39 10.68 -12.58 -2.03
CA LEU A 39 9.33 -12.40 -2.57
C LEU A 39 8.31 -13.09 -1.66
N CYS A 40 7.48 -12.31 -1.00
CA CYS A 40 6.43 -12.81 -0.11
C CYS A 40 5.05 -12.73 -0.78
N ARG A 41 4.24 -13.78 -0.62
CA ARG A 41 2.81 -13.76 -0.97
C ARG A 41 2.01 -13.44 0.28
N THR A 42 1.40 -12.26 0.36
CA THR A 42 0.54 -11.89 1.49
C THR A 42 -0.68 -12.81 1.62
N ILE A 43 -0.88 -13.40 2.80
CA ILE A 43 -2.06 -14.16 3.21
C ILE A 43 -2.95 -13.32 4.13
N TYR A 44 -2.33 -12.56 5.05
CA TYR A 44 -3.02 -11.64 5.95
C TYR A 44 -2.37 -10.25 5.90
N LEU A 45 -3.20 -9.21 5.98
CA LEU A 45 -2.80 -7.80 6.00
C LEU A 45 -3.36 -7.16 7.27
N SER A 46 -2.51 -6.50 8.04
CA SER A 46 -2.93 -5.69 9.19
C SER A 46 -3.58 -4.39 8.70
N LEU A 47 -4.68 -3.99 9.33
CA LEU A 47 -5.32 -2.69 9.12
C LEU A 47 -5.29 -1.93 10.43
N ASP A 48 -4.41 -0.91 10.49
CA ASP A 48 -4.07 -0.22 11.72
C ASP A 48 -4.38 1.28 11.64
N PRO A 49 -4.76 1.93 12.76
CA PRO A 49 -5.06 3.37 12.77
C PRO A 49 -3.93 4.27 12.25
N TYR A 50 -2.67 3.86 12.38
CA TYR A 50 -1.52 4.66 11.91
C TYR A 50 -1.56 4.89 10.39
N MET A 51 -2.19 4.00 9.63
CA MET A 51 -2.30 4.10 8.17
C MET A 51 -3.02 5.39 7.75
N ARG A 52 -3.96 5.89 8.57
CA ARG A 52 -4.64 7.17 8.31
C ARG A 52 -3.67 8.35 8.31
N GLY A 53 -2.67 8.32 9.18
CA GLY A 53 -1.60 9.33 9.23
C GLY A 53 -0.75 9.28 7.97
N ARG A 54 -0.42 8.06 7.49
CA ARG A 54 0.35 7.84 6.26
C ARG A 54 -0.36 8.36 5.01
N MET A 55 -1.70 8.37 4.98
CA MET A 55 -2.48 8.91 3.86
C MET A 55 -2.48 10.45 3.80
N SER A 56 -2.05 11.14 4.86
CA SER A 56 -2.04 12.61 4.93
C SER A 56 -0.69 13.17 4.47
N ALA A 57 -0.71 14.31 3.76
CA ALA A 57 0.50 15.08 3.46
C ALA A 57 0.94 15.99 4.63
N ALA A 58 0.17 16.02 5.73
CA ALA A 58 0.53 16.79 6.91
C ALA A 58 1.81 16.24 7.57
N LYS A 59 2.60 17.13 8.19
CA LYS A 59 3.82 16.75 8.89
C LYS A 59 3.54 15.68 9.95
N SER A 60 4.17 14.53 9.79
CA SER A 60 4.04 13.36 10.66
C SER A 60 5.43 12.77 10.94
N TYR A 61 5.50 11.88 11.94
CA TYR A 61 6.72 11.12 12.25
C TYR A 61 7.01 10.02 11.23
N ALA A 62 6.02 9.63 10.42
CA ALA A 62 6.15 8.64 9.37
C ALA A 62 5.96 9.30 8.00
N GLU A 63 6.76 8.88 7.02
CA GLU A 63 6.69 9.38 5.65
C GLU A 63 5.31 9.11 5.03
N PRO A 64 4.64 10.13 4.47
CA PRO A 64 3.39 9.94 3.76
C PRO A 64 3.53 8.92 2.62
N VAL A 65 2.47 8.17 2.35
CA VAL A 65 2.33 7.43 1.08
C VAL A 65 1.93 8.46 0.03
N GLU A 66 2.62 8.55 -1.09
CA GLU A 66 2.27 9.52 -2.13
C GLU A 66 1.04 9.07 -2.95
N VAL A 67 0.35 10.03 -3.56
CA VAL A 67 -0.74 9.71 -4.48
C VAL A 67 -0.19 8.94 -5.67
N GLY A 68 -0.78 7.78 -5.96
CA GLY A 68 -0.31 6.82 -6.95
C GLY A 68 0.53 5.69 -6.36
N GLU A 69 0.97 5.79 -5.10
CA GLU A 69 1.77 4.74 -4.45
C GLU A 69 0.92 3.67 -3.77
N VAL A 70 1.53 2.49 -3.58
CA VAL A 70 0.90 1.34 -2.93
C VAL A 70 0.79 1.58 -1.42
N MET A 71 -0.40 1.32 -0.87
CA MET A 71 -0.62 1.32 0.57
C MET A 71 0.16 0.18 1.24
N GLY A 72 1.15 0.54 2.08
CA GLY A 72 1.92 -0.41 2.87
C GLY A 72 1.24 -0.77 4.19
N ALA A 73 1.36 -2.02 4.62
CA ALA A 73 0.94 -2.48 5.94
C ALA A 73 1.80 -3.67 6.42
N GLY A 74 1.63 -4.06 7.69
CA GLY A 74 2.18 -5.32 8.19
C GLY A 74 1.50 -6.52 7.54
N VAL A 75 2.26 -7.55 7.19
CA VAL A 75 1.75 -8.73 6.48
C VAL A 75 2.24 -10.03 7.11
N VAL A 76 1.43 -11.08 6.96
CA VAL A 76 1.85 -12.48 7.14
C VAL A 76 1.65 -13.18 5.80
N GLY A 77 2.67 -13.90 5.34
CA GLY A 77 2.71 -14.60 4.06
C GLY A 77 2.94 -16.09 4.16
#